data_AF-A0A1G3YMX9-F1
#
_entry.id   AF-A0A1G3YMX9-F1
#
_cell.length_a   1.000
_cell.length_b   1.000
_cell.length_c   1.000
_cell.angle_alpha   90.00
_cell.angle_beta   90.00
_cell.angle_gamma   90.00
#
_symmetry.space_group_name_H-M   'P 1'
#
loop_
_entity.id
_entity.type
_entity.pdbx_description
1 polymer ?
#
loop_
_entity_poly.entity_id
_entity_poly.type
_entity_poly.pdbx_seq_one_letter_code
_entity_poly.pdbx_strand_id
1 'polypeptide(L)'
;MNEKPFSPRIASAIFLVLALQALPAFSQSPQTSRLAGILDALAASHYEDQLQAAFGTFTYEYSELATPFSRWLQDEVTFAVPVATRVRLFNRAAASAMDPAFRDLYADFFASNHVDALLSGRYFQEGEAVRVRMELTSLKNGNLIGTGEFFFDRSSIPRGVAVAPDPRAASTAKALSGLLGPGAGAGGGGGDGATSAAARLDALVVSLSTDRGPGGAYRDGEKLTVMATVNKDAYLKLYHVDVDGNAKLIWPNRFGGGSGALRAGTAVTIPAPGDPFDFLLGPPYGTEFIKAVASTVPFADREADFQELGGDARGAITRGLSLGVRGSGAQAVAGQDEAQAGGRAVPRQAEALASYVILGK
;
A
#
# COMPACT_ATOMS: atom_id res chain seq x y z
N MET A 1 -37.55 -55.38 68.31
CA MET A 1 -38.15 -56.72 68.19
C MET A 1 -38.77 -56.83 66.81
N ASN A 2 -38.45 -57.94 66.13
CA ASN A 2 -38.92 -58.43 64.82
C ASN A 2 -38.44 -57.73 63.55
N GLU A 3 -37.23 -58.15 63.15
CA GLU A 3 -36.95 -58.51 61.76
C GLU A 3 -37.92 -59.58 61.25
N LYS A 4 -38.29 -59.54 59.95
CA LYS A 4 -37.97 -60.59 58.96
C LYS A 4 -38.53 -60.26 57.55
N PRO A 5 -37.95 -60.83 56.46
CA PRO A 5 -37.27 -60.04 55.44
C PRO A 5 -37.51 -60.51 53.97
N PHE A 6 -36.65 -60.03 53.06
CA PHE A 6 -36.11 -60.68 51.83
C PHE A 6 -36.71 -60.36 50.43
N SER A 7 -36.10 -59.36 49.76
CA SER A 7 -35.27 -59.43 48.50
C SER A 7 -35.82 -60.01 47.16
N PRO A 8 -35.16 -59.77 45.98
CA PRO A 8 -34.37 -58.60 45.52
C PRO A 8 -34.40 -58.30 43.98
N ARG A 9 -33.64 -57.23 43.60
CA ARG A 9 -32.98 -56.88 42.30
C ARG A 9 -33.80 -56.25 41.16
N ILE A 10 -33.37 -55.05 40.71
CA ILE A 10 -32.66 -54.78 39.42
C ILE A 10 -32.27 -53.28 39.36
N ALA A 11 -31.07 -53.02 38.83
CA ALA A 11 -30.40 -51.72 38.68
C ALA A 11 -30.83 -50.94 37.42
N SER A 12 -30.68 -49.61 37.40
CA SER A 12 -30.44 -48.71 36.24
C SER A 12 -30.78 -47.25 36.63
N ALA A 13 -30.22 -46.16 36.10
CA ALA A 13 -29.02 -45.86 35.34
C ALA A 13 -28.90 -44.32 35.31
N ILE A 14 -27.68 -43.82 35.25
CA ILE A 14 -27.29 -42.42 35.14
C ILE A 14 -27.68 -41.87 33.76
N PHE A 15 -28.20 -40.64 33.69
CA PHE A 15 -28.19 -39.83 32.46
C PHE A 15 -27.71 -38.41 32.76
N LEU A 16 -26.42 -38.19 32.49
CA LEU A 16 -25.78 -36.88 32.43
C LEU A 16 -26.01 -36.33 31.01
N VAL A 17 -26.84 -35.29 30.90
CA VAL A 17 -27.08 -34.59 29.63
C VAL A 17 -25.86 -33.71 29.33
N LEU A 18 -25.00 -34.16 28.42
CA LEU A 18 -23.93 -33.34 27.84
C LEU A 18 -24.52 -32.55 26.66
N ALA A 19 -24.77 -31.27 26.86
CA ALA A 19 -25.13 -30.35 25.78
C ALA A 19 -23.87 -30.03 24.96
N LEU A 20 -23.66 -30.78 23.88
CA LEU A 20 -22.62 -30.52 22.89
C LEU A 20 -23.04 -29.31 22.04
N GLN A 21 -22.54 -28.13 22.38
CA GLN A 21 -22.69 -26.92 21.56
C GLN A 21 -21.95 -27.16 20.23
N ALA A 22 -22.70 -27.28 19.14
CA ALA A 22 -22.14 -27.36 17.79
C ALA A 22 -21.46 -26.02 17.46
N LEU A 23 -20.12 -26.01 17.45
CA LEU A 23 -19.36 -24.97 16.79
C LEU A 23 -19.79 -24.92 15.32
N PRO A 24 -19.95 -23.73 14.70
CA PRO A 24 -20.19 -23.67 13.27
C PRO A 24 -19.02 -24.33 12.55
N ALA A 25 -19.25 -25.49 11.95
CA ALA A 25 -18.30 -26.09 11.05
C ALA A 25 -18.12 -25.10 9.89
N PHE A 26 -16.97 -24.42 9.84
CA PHE A 26 -16.52 -23.74 8.63
C PHE A 26 -16.55 -24.79 7.52
N SER A 27 -17.54 -24.72 6.63
CA SER A 27 -17.55 -25.60 5.45
C SER A 27 -16.35 -25.22 4.60
N GLN A 28 -15.30 -26.02 4.67
CA GLN A 28 -14.11 -25.87 3.84
C GLN A 28 -14.54 -26.07 2.39
N SER A 29 -14.55 -24.98 1.61
CA SER A 29 -14.86 -25.09 0.20
C SER A 29 -13.71 -25.79 -0.54
N PRO A 30 -13.97 -26.53 -1.63
CA PRO A 30 -12.92 -27.10 -2.47
C PRO A 30 -11.92 -26.05 -3.01
N GLN A 31 -12.32 -24.78 -3.08
CA GLN A 31 -11.43 -23.67 -3.43
C GLN A 31 -10.47 -23.33 -2.29
N THR A 32 -10.97 -23.24 -1.05
CA THR A 32 -10.16 -22.97 0.14
C THR A 32 -9.06 -24.02 0.32
N SER A 33 -9.38 -25.31 0.14
CA SER A 33 -8.39 -26.39 0.23
C SER A 33 -7.33 -26.34 -0.88
N ARG A 34 -7.72 -25.99 -2.11
CA ARG A 34 -6.78 -25.81 -3.22
C ARG A 34 -5.84 -24.63 -2.95
N LEU A 35 -6.37 -23.50 -2.48
CA LEU A 35 -5.59 -22.31 -2.17
C LEU A 35 -4.59 -22.59 -1.04
N ALA A 36 -5.01 -23.30 0.01
CA ALA A 36 -4.13 -23.75 1.09
C ALA A 36 -2.97 -24.62 0.57
N GLY A 37 -3.24 -25.54 -0.36
CA GLY A 37 -2.20 -26.34 -1.02
C GLY A 37 -1.19 -25.50 -1.80
N ILE A 38 -1.61 -24.41 -2.45
CA ILE A 38 -0.68 -23.48 -3.10
C ILE A 38 0.15 -22.70 -2.08
N LEU A 39 -0.45 -22.24 -0.98
CA LEU A 39 0.30 -21.58 0.09
C LEU A 39 1.40 -22.50 0.66
N ASP A 40 1.09 -23.78 0.87
CA ASP A 40 2.08 -24.76 1.32
C ASP A 40 3.16 -25.03 0.26
N ALA A 41 2.81 -25.03 -1.02
CA ALA A 41 3.77 -25.13 -2.12
C ALA A 41 4.68 -23.90 -2.24
N LEU A 42 4.16 -22.70 -1.98
CA LEU A 42 4.95 -21.45 -1.96
C LEU A 42 6.04 -21.48 -0.88
N ALA A 43 5.72 -22.06 0.27
CA ALA A 43 6.66 -22.20 1.39
C ALA A 43 7.54 -23.46 1.28
N ALA A 44 7.40 -24.26 0.22
CA ALA A 44 8.02 -25.59 0.14
C ALA A 44 9.56 -25.56 0.26
N SER A 45 10.17 -24.52 -0.32
CA SER A 45 11.61 -24.26 -0.35
C SER A 45 12.16 -23.63 0.94
N HIS A 46 11.30 -23.22 1.87
CA HIS A 46 11.73 -22.66 3.15
C HIS A 46 12.12 -23.78 4.11
N TYR A 47 13.25 -23.62 4.81
CA TYR A 47 13.83 -24.67 5.66
C TYR A 47 13.05 -24.93 6.95
N GLU A 48 12.29 -23.94 7.45
CA GLU A 48 11.52 -24.08 8.68
C GLU A 48 10.15 -24.72 8.43
N ASP A 49 9.67 -25.48 9.41
CA ASP A 49 8.38 -26.19 9.36
C ASP A 49 7.18 -25.23 9.27
N GLN A 50 7.32 -24.01 9.81
CA GLN A 50 6.31 -22.97 9.74
C GLN A 50 6.96 -21.64 9.35
N LEU A 51 6.40 -20.97 8.34
CA LEU A 51 6.82 -19.67 7.87
C LEU A 51 5.78 -18.62 8.26
N GLN A 52 6.21 -17.60 8.99
CA GLN A 52 5.39 -16.42 9.28
C GLN A 52 5.50 -15.41 8.14
N ALA A 53 4.41 -15.26 7.40
CA ALA A 53 4.32 -14.34 6.28
C ALA A 53 3.40 -13.16 6.60
N ALA A 54 3.82 -11.95 6.26
CA ALA A 54 2.91 -10.81 6.20
C ALA A 54 2.14 -10.82 4.87
N PHE A 55 0.89 -10.37 4.92
CA PHE A 55 0.13 -10.11 3.71
C PHE A 55 0.66 -8.82 3.06
N GLY A 56 1.15 -8.95 1.83
CA GLY A 56 1.59 -7.86 0.97
C GLY A 56 0.47 -7.38 0.07
N THR A 57 0.85 -6.85 -1.09
CA THR A 57 -0.10 -6.24 -2.01
C THR A 57 -0.47 -7.18 -3.15
N PHE A 58 -1.71 -7.04 -3.59
CA PHE A 58 -2.24 -7.71 -4.76
C PHE A 58 -2.77 -6.66 -5.72
N THR A 59 -2.16 -6.56 -6.90
CA THR A 59 -2.50 -5.52 -7.88
C THR A 59 -2.81 -6.13 -9.25
N TYR A 60 -3.54 -5.37 -10.07
CA TYR A 60 -3.86 -5.77 -11.42
C TYR A 60 -2.61 -5.70 -12.30
N GLU A 61 -2.31 -6.76 -13.05
CA GLU A 61 -1.00 -7.02 -13.68
C GLU A 61 -0.48 -5.88 -14.57
N TYR A 62 -1.36 -5.15 -15.26
CA TYR A 62 -0.97 -4.12 -16.23
C TYR A 62 -1.05 -2.68 -15.72
N SER A 63 -1.85 -2.42 -14.69
CA SER A 63 -2.05 -1.07 -14.16
C SER A 63 -1.39 -0.88 -12.80
N GLU A 64 -0.99 -1.98 -12.15
CA GLU A 64 -0.48 -1.99 -10.77
C GLU A 64 -1.45 -1.36 -9.76
N LEU A 65 -2.74 -1.27 -10.13
CA LEU A 65 -3.79 -0.75 -9.28
C LEU A 65 -4.45 -1.87 -8.50
N ALA A 66 -4.82 -1.60 -7.26
CA ALA A 66 -5.76 -2.45 -6.57
C ALA A 66 -7.19 -2.19 -7.01
N THR A 67 -8.00 -3.23 -6.86
CA THR A 67 -9.42 -3.24 -7.18
C THR A 67 -10.17 -3.91 -6.02
N PRO A 68 -11.52 -3.91 -6.00
CA PRO A 68 -12.28 -4.70 -5.04
C PRO A 68 -11.83 -6.16 -4.96
N PHE A 69 -11.35 -6.74 -6.06
CA PHE A 69 -10.81 -8.09 -6.09
C PHE A 69 -9.57 -8.25 -5.19
N SER A 70 -8.71 -7.25 -5.06
CA SER A 70 -7.54 -7.29 -4.15
C SER A 70 -7.96 -7.59 -2.71
N ARG A 71 -9.02 -6.93 -2.23
CA ARG A 71 -9.53 -7.12 -0.87
C ARG A 71 -10.24 -8.46 -0.71
N TRP A 72 -11.07 -8.82 -1.68
CA TRP A 72 -11.76 -10.11 -1.67
C TRP A 72 -10.75 -11.27 -1.65
N LEU A 73 -9.72 -11.20 -2.50
CA LEU A 73 -8.64 -12.18 -2.53
C LEU A 73 -7.89 -12.25 -1.19
N GLN A 74 -7.62 -11.11 -0.55
CA GLN A 74 -7.03 -11.10 0.79
C GLN A 74 -7.90 -11.84 1.81
N ASP A 75 -9.21 -11.64 1.78
CA ASP A 75 -10.14 -12.34 2.66
C ASP A 75 -10.13 -13.85 2.35
N GLU A 76 -10.17 -14.26 1.07
CA GLU A 76 -10.05 -15.68 0.66
C GLU A 76 -8.74 -16.35 1.10
N VAL A 77 -7.59 -15.67 0.93
CA VAL A 77 -6.30 -16.18 1.41
C VAL A 77 -6.30 -16.28 2.93
N THR A 78 -6.87 -15.29 3.62
CA THR A 78 -7.01 -15.31 5.09
C THR A 78 -7.84 -16.51 5.56
N PHE A 79 -8.90 -16.87 4.83
CA PHE A 79 -9.69 -18.06 5.12
C PHE A 79 -8.96 -19.39 4.81
N ALA A 80 -8.05 -19.40 3.84
CA ALA A 80 -7.27 -20.59 3.48
C ALA A 80 -6.11 -20.87 4.44
N VAL A 81 -5.54 -19.84 5.08
CA VAL A 81 -4.36 -19.98 5.95
C VAL A 81 -4.53 -20.91 7.16
N PRO A 82 -5.67 -20.94 7.86
CA PRO A 82 -5.89 -21.93 8.91
C PRO A 82 -5.82 -23.38 8.43
N VAL A 83 -6.10 -23.61 7.14
CA VAL A 83 -6.02 -24.94 6.48
C VAL A 83 -4.60 -25.24 6.00
N ALA A 84 -3.81 -24.21 5.70
CA ALA A 84 -2.39 -24.36 5.34
C ALA A 84 -1.57 -24.89 6.52
N THR A 85 -0.62 -25.77 6.22
CA THR A 85 0.22 -26.43 7.23
C THR A 85 1.53 -25.69 7.47
N ARG A 86 2.05 -25.01 6.43
CA ARG A 86 3.38 -24.38 6.43
C ARG A 86 3.33 -22.86 6.56
N VAL A 87 2.25 -22.22 6.13
CA VAL A 87 2.15 -20.75 6.14
C VAL A 87 1.28 -20.27 7.29
N ARG A 88 1.78 -19.31 8.06
CA ARG A 88 1.00 -18.52 9.03
C ARG A 88 0.97 -17.08 8.57
N LEU A 89 -0.23 -16.52 8.38
CA LEU A 89 -0.35 -15.10 8.07
C LEU A 89 -0.35 -14.27 9.34
N PHE A 90 0.53 -13.27 9.35
CA PHE A 90 0.50 -12.20 10.31
C PHE A 90 -0.19 -10.99 9.69
N ASN A 91 -1.35 -10.62 10.23
CA ASN A 91 -2.09 -9.44 9.78
C ASN A 91 -1.49 -8.19 10.42
N ARG A 92 -0.40 -7.69 9.84
CA ARG A 92 0.06 -6.33 10.13
C ARG A 92 0.28 -5.59 8.83
N ALA A 93 -0.67 -4.71 8.52
CA ALA A 93 -0.69 -3.83 7.36
C ALA A 93 0.66 -3.10 7.13
N ALA A 94 1.37 -2.78 8.22
CA ALA A 94 2.68 -2.12 8.18
C ALA A 94 3.76 -2.81 7.32
N ALA A 95 3.77 -4.14 7.17
CA ALA A 95 4.78 -4.81 6.35
C ALA A 95 4.55 -4.63 4.83
N SER A 96 3.29 -4.45 4.42
CA SER A 96 2.91 -4.17 3.03
C SER A 96 3.22 -2.72 2.61
N ALA A 97 3.30 -1.82 3.59
CA ALA A 97 3.60 -0.39 3.41
C ALA A 97 5.05 -0.10 2.99
N MET A 98 5.94 -1.09 2.90
CA MET A 98 7.38 -0.82 2.82
C MET A 98 7.92 -0.92 1.40
N ASP A 99 8.45 0.19 0.89
CA ASP A 99 9.20 0.24 -0.37
C ASP A 99 10.52 -0.56 -0.23
N PRO A 100 10.81 -1.51 -1.15
CA PRO A 100 12.07 -2.23 -1.20
C PRO A 100 13.32 -1.35 -1.14
N ALA A 101 13.28 -0.13 -1.67
CA ALA A 101 14.40 0.81 -1.70
C ALA A 101 14.86 1.29 -0.31
N PHE A 102 14.01 1.15 0.72
CA PHE A 102 14.29 1.61 2.08
C PHE A 102 14.29 0.47 3.12
N ARG A 103 14.42 -0.80 2.67
CA ARG A 103 14.46 -2.00 3.52
C ARG A 103 15.43 -1.88 4.70
N ASP A 104 16.63 -1.37 4.45
CA ASP A 104 17.69 -1.25 5.46
C ASP A 104 17.30 -0.31 6.62
N LEU A 105 16.49 0.72 6.35
CA LEU A 105 16.02 1.67 7.37
C LEU A 105 14.91 1.08 8.25
N TYR A 106 14.21 0.05 7.77
CA TYR A 106 13.13 -0.62 8.48
C TYR A 106 13.54 -1.97 9.08
N ALA A 107 14.81 -2.37 8.94
CA ALA A 107 15.35 -3.64 9.45
C ALA A 107 15.04 -3.86 10.94
N ASP A 108 15.15 -2.81 11.75
CA ASP A 108 14.86 -2.86 13.20
C ASP A 108 13.37 -3.13 13.49
N PHE A 109 12.46 -2.60 12.65
CA PHE A 109 11.02 -2.87 12.75
C PHE A 109 10.68 -4.33 12.42
N PHE A 110 11.36 -4.91 11.42
CA PHE A 110 11.18 -6.32 11.05
C PHE A 110 11.80 -7.28 12.09
N ALA A 111 12.97 -6.94 12.64
CA ALA A 111 13.65 -7.76 13.65
C ALA A 111 12.82 -7.97 14.93
N SER A 112 11.97 -7.01 15.27
CA SER A 112 11.19 -7.02 16.50
C SER A 112 9.92 -7.89 16.46
N ASN A 113 9.47 -8.31 15.28
CA ASN A 113 8.10 -8.83 15.09
C ASN A 113 7.99 -10.25 14.50
N HIS A 114 9.09 -11.01 14.39
CA HIS A 114 9.10 -12.41 13.94
C HIS A 114 8.39 -12.68 12.59
N VAL A 115 8.37 -11.72 11.66
CA VAL A 115 7.85 -11.94 10.30
C VAL A 115 9.02 -12.24 9.37
N ASP A 116 8.97 -13.38 8.70
CA ASP A 116 10.08 -13.90 7.89
C ASP A 116 9.91 -13.65 6.38
N ALA A 117 8.66 -13.50 5.93
CA ALA A 117 8.33 -13.35 4.51
C ALA A 117 7.17 -12.39 4.23
N LEU A 118 7.06 -11.96 2.97
CA LEU A 118 5.98 -11.16 2.42
C LEU A 118 5.29 -11.96 1.32
N LEU A 119 3.97 -12.15 1.44
CA LEU A 119 3.13 -12.76 0.40
C LEU A 119 2.50 -11.65 -0.44
N SER A 120 2.91 -11.54 -1.69
CA SER A 120 2.39 -10.53 -2.63
C SER A 120 1.94 -11.19 -3.93
N GLY A 121 1.25 -10.47 -4.80
CA GLY A 121 0.86 -11.05 -6.07
C GLY A 121 0.32 -10.07 -7.08
N ARG A 122 0.11 -10.59 -8.28
CA ARG A 122 -0.54 -9.90 -9.39
C ARG A 122 -1.68 -10.73 -9.91
N TYR A 123 -2.73 -10.08 -10.37
CA TYR A 123 -3.85 -10.78 -10.96
C TYR A 123 -4.29 -10.16 -12.29
N PHE A 124 -4.87 -11.00 -13.13
CA PHE A 124 -5.35 -10.60 -14.44
C PHE A 124 -6.62 -11.38 -14.80
N GLN A 125 -7.57 -10.69 -15.45
CA GLN A 125 -8.78 -11.32 -15.93
C GLN A 125 -8.55 -11.90 -17.33
N GLU A 126 -8.64 -13.21 -17.46
CA GLU A 126 -8.44 -13.97 -18.69
C GLU A 126 -9.76 -14.66 -19.08
N GLY A 127 -10.59 -13.95 -19.87
CA GLY A 127 -11.92 -14.42 -20.24
C GLY A 127 -12.82 -14.61 -19.01
N GLU A 128 -13.25 -15.86 -18.78
CA GLU A 128 -14.10 -16.26 -17.65
C GLU A 128 -13.31 -16.74 -16.41
N ALA A 129 -11.98 -16.62 -16.44
CA ALA A 129 -11.12 -16.94 -15.31
C ALA A 129 -10.34 -15.70 -14.86
N VAL A 130 -9.92 -15.69 -13.59
CA VAL A 130 -9.00 -14.72 -13.04
C VAL A 130 -7.75 -15.46 -12.60
N ARG A 131 -6.63 -15.18 -13.28
CA ARG A 131 -5.32 -15.72 -12.94
C ARG A 131 -4.71 -14.86 -11.85
N VAL A 132 -4.27 -15.49 -10.77
CA VAL A 132 -3.60 -14.86 -9.63
C VAL A 132 -2.23 -15.49 -9.49
N ARG A 133 -1.19 -14.70 -9.76
CA ARG A 133 0.21 -15.08 -9.48
C ARG A 133 0.59 -14.57 -8.11
N MET A 134 0.96 -15.49 -7.23
CA MET A 134 1.45 -15.23 -5.89
C MET A 134 2.96 -15.44 -5.84
N GLU A 135 3.62 -14.58 -5.07
CA GLU A 135 5.06 -14.58 -4.87
C GLU A 135 5.32 -14.40 -3.38
N LEU A 136 6.14 -15.28 -2.82
CA LEU A 136 6.54 -15.27 -1.43
C LEU A 136 8.00 -14.85 -1.35
N THR A 137 8.28 -13.70 -0.74
CA THR A 137 9.62 -13.10 -0.70
C THR A 137 10.11 -13.01 0.74
N SER A 138 11.34 -13.43 1.02
CA SER A 138 11.93 -13.31 2.35
C SER A 138 12.18 -11.85 2.70
N LEU A 139 11.76 -11.44 3.91
CA LEU A 139 12.02 -10.10 4.43
C LEU A 139 13.47 -9.93 4.93
N LYS A 140 14.16 -11.04 5.25
CA LYS A 140 15.54 -11.02 5.77
C LYS A 140 16.56 -10.63 4.70
N ASN A 141 16.41 -11.16 3.49
CA ASN A 141 17.39 -10.98 2.40
C ASN A 141 16.77 -10.51 1.09
N GLY A 142 15.44 -10.39 1.01
CA GLY A 142 14.74 -9.98 -0.21
C GLY A 142 14.65 -11.06 -1.28
N ASN A 143 15.10 -12.30 -1.01
CA ASN A 143 15.09 -13.37 -1.98
C ASN A 143 13.69 -13.96 -2.14
N LEU A 144 13.34 -14.30 -3.37
CA LEU A 144 12.13 -15.05 -3.69
C LEU A 144 12.23 -16.46 -3.08
N ILE A 145 11.29 -16.80 -2.20
CA ILE A 145 11.14 -18.12 -1.60
C ILE A 145 10.40 -19.02 -2.57
N GLY A 146 9.27 -18.57 -3.10
CA GLY A 146 8.43 -19.37 -3.99
C GLY A 146 7.44 -18.56 -4.80
N THR A 147 6.94 -19.17 -5.87
CA THR A 147 5.88 -18.61 -6.73
C THR A 147 4.80 -19.66 -6.97
N GLY A 148 3.58 -19.19 -7.21
CA GLY A 148 2.43 -20.05 -7.42
C GLY A 148 1.37 -19.32 -8.21
N GLU A 149 0.64 -20.04 -9.05
CA GLU A 149 -0.47 -19.48 -9.81
C GLU A 149 -1.76 -20.18 -9.42
N PHE A 150 -2.81 -19.39 -9.17
CA PHE A 150 -4.15 -19.87 -8.88
C PHE A 150 -5.12 -19.28 -9.89
N PHE A 151 -6.08 -20.09 -10.35
CA PHE A 151 -7.14 -19.65 -11.24
C PHE A 151 -8.47 -19.67 -10.51
N PHE A 152 -9.11 -18.51 -10.40
CA PHE A 152 -10.47 -18.39 -9.90
C PHE A 152 -11.44 -18.32 -11.09
N ASP A 153 -12.49 -19.13 -11.06
CA ASP A 153 -13.60 -18.98 -11.99
C ASP A 153 -14.34 -17.67 -11.69
N ARG A 154 -14.70 -16.90 -12.72
CA ARG A 154 -15.41 -15.63 -12.56
C ARG A 154 -16.74 -15.82 -11.81
N SER A 155 -17.36 -16.99 -11.94
CA SER A 155 -18.59 -17.37 -11.25
C SER A 155 -18.44 -17.53 -9.74
N SER A 156 -17.23 -17.82 -9.23
CA SER A 156 -16.97 -17.87 -7.79
C SER A 156 -16.72 -16.50 -7.17
N ILE A 157 -16.46 -15.48 -7.99
CA ILE A 157 -16.23 -14.12 -7.53
C ILE A 157 -17.58 -13.40 -7.44
N PRO A 158 -17.92 -12.76 -6.30
CA PRO A 158 -19.17 -12.01 -6.18
C PRO A 158 -19.32 -10.94 -7.26
N ARG A 159 -20.53 -10.75 -7.78
CA ARG A 159 -20.79 -9.82 -8.91
C ARG A 159 -20.38 -8.36 -8.63
N GLY A 160 -20.41 -7.93 -7.37
CA GLY A 160 -19.96 -6.60 -6.95
C GLY A 160 -18.44 -6.42 -6.88
N VAL A 161 -17.67 -7.51 -7.01
CA VAL A 161 -16.21 -7.48 -6.94
C VAL A 161 -15.65 -7.31 -8.37
N ALA A 162 -15.30 -6.07 -8.69
CA ALA A 162 -14.59 -5.73 -9.91
C ALA A 162 -13.15 -6.25 -9.85
N VAL A 163 -12.71 -6.90 -10.93
CA VAL A 163 -11.35 -7.46 -11.08
C VAL A 163 -10.49 -6.51 -11.89
N ALA A 164 -10.99 -6.01 -13.03
CA ALA A 164 -10.30 -4.99 -13.79
C ALA A 164 -10.49 -3.60 -13.13
N PRO A 165 -9.47 -2.72 -13.20
CA PRO A 165 -9.58 -1.34 -12.73
C PRO A 165 -10.58 -0.54 -13.57
N ASP A 166 -11.17 0.50 -12.99
CA ASP A 166 -11.96 1.48 -13.75
C ASP A 166 -11.04 2.14 -14.81
N PRO A 167 -11.45 2.24 -16.09
CA PRO A 167 -10.65 2.88 -17.12
C PRO A 167 -10.22 4.31 -16.80
N ARG A 168 -11.06 5.08 -16.10
CA ARG A 168 -10.73 6.43 -15.63
C ARG A 168 -9.62 6.37 -14.60
N ALA A 169 -9.73 5.50 -13.60
CA ALA A 169 -8.66 5.31 -12.61
C ALA A 169 -7.33 4.91 -13.26
N ALA A 170 -7.35 4.00 -14.24
CA ALA A 170 -6.14 3.63 -14.99
C ALA A 170 -5.55 4.83 -15.77
N SER A 171 -6.41 5.66 -16.38
CA SER A 171 -5.96 6.88 -17.07
C SER A 171 -5.39 7.94 -16.12
N THR A 172 -6.01 8.12 -14.95
CA THR A 172 -5.55 9.04 -13.90
C THR A 172 -4.21 8.58 -13.34
N ALA A 173 -4.05 7.29 -13.04
CA ALA A 173 -2.78 6.72 -12.62
C ALA A 173 -1.67 7.03 -13.63
N LYS A 174 -1.91 6.77 -14.92
CA LYS A 174 -0.96 7.07 -15.99
C LYS A 174 -0.63 8.57 -16.07
N ALA A 175 -1.62 9.44 -15.92
CA ALA A 175 -1.42 10.89 -15.96
C ALA A 175 -0.58 11.40 -14.78
N LEU A 176 -0.77 10.81 -13.60
CA LEU A 176 -0.08 11.16 -12.36
C LEU A 176 1.34 10.58 -12.28
N SER A 177 1.61 9.39 -12.84
CA SER A 177 2.93 8.75 -12.78
C SER A 177 4.03 9.50 -13.55
N GLY A 178 3.68 10.41 -14.46
CA GLY A 178 4.63 11.16 -15.31
C GLY A 178 4.52 12.68 -15.17
N LEU A 179 4.27 13.19 -13.97
CA LEU A 179 4.10 14.63 -13.71
C LEU A 179 5.47 15.35 -13.67
N LEU A 180 6.48 14.73 -13.07
CA LEU A 180 7.89 14.93 -13.42
C LEU A 180 8.29 13.87 -14.46
N GLY A 181 8.70 14.27 -15.66
CA GLY A 181 9.08 13.35 -16.75
C GLY A 181 10.26 12.41 -16.41
N PRO A 182 10.75 11.59 -17.37
CA PRO A 182 11.82 10.60 -17.18
C PRO A 182 13.22 11.11 -16.73
N GLY A 183 13.31 12.29 -16.14
CA GLY A 183 14.50 12.84 -15.49
C GLY A 183 14.49 12.76 -13.95
N ALA A 184 13.42 12.26 -13.32
CA ALA A 184 13.31 12.14 -11.85
C ALA A 184 13.18 10.69 -11.33
N GLY A 185 13.28 9.69 -12.21
CA GLY A 185 13.26 8.27 -11.88
C GLY A 185 13.72 7.47 -13.10
N ALA A 186 14.54 6.44 -12.88
CA ALA A 186 15.31 5.76 -13.92
C ALA A 186 14.48 5.13 -15.06
N GLY A 187 14.85 5.44 -16.32
CA GLY A 187 14.91 4.44 -17.40
C GLY A 187 13.94 4.55 -18.58
N GLY A 188 14.42 5.09 -19.71
CA GLY A 188 14.09 4.68 -21.09
C GLY A 188 13.06 5.54 -21.85
N GLY A 189 13.35 6.18 -22.99
CA GLY A 189 14.58 6.21 -23.78
C GLY A 189 14.49 7.22 -24.95
N GLY A 190 15.65 7.50 -25.56
CA GLY A 190 15.78 8.21 -26.83
C GLY A 190 16.25 9.66 -26.72
N GLY A 191 17.53 9.89 -26.39
CA GLY A 191 18.13 11.23 -26.42
C GLY A 191 19.46 11.30 -25.67
N ASP A 192 20.52 10.87 -26.34
CA ASP A 192 21.90 11.37 -26.30
C ASP A 192 22.32 12.13 -25.02
N GLY A 193 23.06 11.44 -24.14
CA GLY A 193 23.81 12.11 -23.08
C GLY A 193 23.88 11.30 -21.81
N ALA A 194 25.07 10.79 -21.52
CA ALA A 194 25.43 10.12 -20.27
C ALA A 194 24.96 10.92 -19.03
N THR A 195 23.79 10.57 -18.49
CA THR A 195 23.45 10.93 -17.11
C THR A 195 24.34 10.06 -16.23
N SER A 196 25.40 10.65 -15.69
CA SER A 196 26.42 9.95 -14.92
C SER A 196 25.77 9.17 -13.77
N ALA A 197 26.33 7.99 -13.42
CA ALA A 197 25.89 7.24 -12.23
C ALA A 197 25.91 8.12 -10.96
N ALA A 198 26.83 9.08 -10.90
CA ALA A 198 26.89 10.12 -9.88
C ALA A 198 25.63 11.02 -9.85
N ALA A 199 25.08 11.41 -11.01
CA ALA A 199 23.84 12.18 -11.07
C ALA A 199 22.61 11.39 -10.60
N ARG A 200 22.59 10.06 -10.82
CA ARG A 200 21.55 9.17 -10.27
C ARG A 200 21.68 8.98 -8.76
N LEU A 201 22.91 8.85 -8.25
CA LEU A 201 23.19 8.81 -6.80
C LEU A 201 22.88 10.16 -6.11
N ASP A 202 22.95 11.27 -6.86
CA ASP A 202 22.71 12.61 -6.35
C ASP A 202 21.26 13.12 -6.58
N ALA A 203 20.38 12.29 -7.15
CA ALA A 203 18.97 12.62 -7.32
C ALA A 203 18.23 12.66 -5.97
N LEU A 204 17.22 13.53 -5.87
CA LEU A 204 16.23 13.43 -4.79
C LEU A 204 15.32 12.24 -5.12
N VAL A 205 15.01 11.44 -4.11
CA VAL A 205 14.09 10.31 -4.19
C VAL A 205 13.12 10.44 -3.04
N VAL A 206 11.84 10.23 -3.32
CA VAL A 206 10.77 10.13 -2.34
C VAL A 206 10.11 8.77 -2.50
N SER A 207 9.88 8.08 -1.38
CA SER A 207 9.03 6.90 -1.28
C SER A 207 7.72 7.30 -0.64
N LEU A 208 6.63 6.70 -1.11
CA LEU A 208 5.28 6.93 -0.62
C LEU A 208 4.51 5.62 -0.59
N SER A 209 3.83 5.36 0.52
CA SER A 209 2.93 4.23 0.66
C SER A 209 1.77 4.54 1.60
N THR A 210 0.73 3.72 1.53
CA THR A 210 -0.34 3.70 2.53
C THR A 210 -0.01 2.69 3.63
N ASP A 211 -0.74 2.75 4.75
CA ASP A 211 -0.64 1.76 5.83
C ASP A 211 -0.98 0.33 5.38
N ARG A 212 -1.61 0.17 4.22
CA ARG A 212 -1.92 -1.12 3.57
C ARG A 212 -1.09 -1.40 2.32
N GLY A 213 -0.02 -0.64 2.10
CA GLY A 213 0.86 -0.82 0.95
C GLY A 213 0.38 -0.19 -0.35
N PRO A 214 1.12 -0.42 -1.45
CA PRO A 214 0.69 -0.10 -2.80
C PRO A 214 -0.66 -0.76 -3.16
N GLY A 215 -1.67 0.04 -3.52
CA GLY A 215 -2.99 -0.51 -3.80
C GLY A 215 -3.72 -0.99 -2.53
N GLY A 216 -3.64 -0.22 -1.45
CA GLY A 216 -4.42 -0.49 -0.24
C GLY A 216 -5.92 -0.52 -0.55
N ALA A 217 -6.65 -1.48 -0.02
CA ALA A 217 -8.11 -1.53 -0.17
C ALA A 217 -8.77 -1.25 1.18
N TYR A 218 -9.67 -0.28 1.22
CA TYR A 218 -10.31 0.25 2.41
C TYR A 218 -11.83 0.18 2.31
N ARG A 219 -12.51 0.07 3.44
CA ARG A 219 -13.96 0.18 3.57
C ARG A 219 -14.34 1.59 4.00
N ASP A 220 -15.59 1.94 3.72
CA ASP A 220 -16.24 3.13 4.24
C ASP A 220 -16.02 3.32 5.75
N GLY A 221 -15.49 4.48 6.14
CA GLY A 221 -15.19 4.85 7.52
C GLY A 221 -13.84 4.35 8.06
N GLU A 222 -13.04 3.64 7.26
CA GLU A 222 -11.67 3.28 7.67
C GLU A 222 -10.72 4.49 7.57
N LYS A 223 -9.68 4.46 8.38
CA LYS A 223 -8.64 5.49 8.40
C LYS A 223 -7.53 5.14 7.41
N LEU A 224 -7.04 6.16 6.70
CA LEU A 224 -5.84 6.10 5.89
C LEU A 224 -4.68 6.73 6.66
N THR A 225 -3.55 6.01 6.69
CA THR A 225 -2.28 6.59 7.12
C THR A 225 -1.28 6.46 5.98
N VAL A 226 -0.51 7.52 5.75
CA VAL A 226 0.50 7.60 4.70
C VAL A 226 1.89 7.53 5.32
N MET A 227 2.77 6.71 4.75
CA MET A 227 4.18 6.69 5.10
C MET A 227 4.99 7.33 3.96
N ALA A 228 5.85 8.28 4.31
CA ALA A 228 6.70 8.97 3.34
C ALA A 228 8.15 9.00 3.83
N THR A 229 9.09 8.79 2.92
CA THR A 229 10.54 8.86 3.21
C THR A 229 11.24 9.59 2.08
N VAL A 230 12.21 10.43 2.41
CA VAL A 230 13.07 11.13 1.43
C VAL A 230 14.53 10.74 1.65
N ASN A 231 15.30 10.61 0.57
CA ASN A 231 16.73 10.30 0.67
C ASN A 231 17.60 11.53 1.01
N LYS A 232 17.03 12.74 1.03
CA LYS A 232 17.69 14.02 1.33
C LYS A 232 16.74 14.92 2.09
N ASP A 233 17.28 15.85 2.88
CA ASP A 233 16.48 16.92 3.51
C ASP A 233 15.68 17.65 2.41
N ALA A 234 14.36 17.68 2.58
CA ALA A 234 13.44 18.14 1.55
C ALA A 234 12.13 18.66 2.16
N TYR A 235 11.36 19.36 1.35
CA TYR A 235 10.01 19.80 1.65
C TYR A 235 9.05 18.93 0.83
N LEU A 236 8.04 18.34 1.49
CA LEU A 236 7.07 17.44 0.90
C LEU A 236 5.69 18.10 0.89
N LYS A 237 4.96 17.93 -0.22
CA LYS A 237 3.52 18.14 -0.31
C LYS A 237 2.86 16.81 -0.67
N LEU A 238 1.76 16.49 -0.02
CA LEU A 238 0.88 15.37 -0.34
C LEU A 238 -0.43 15.92 -0.89
N TYR A 239 -0.81 15.41 -2.06
CA TYR A 239 -2.07 15.70 -2.71
C TYR A 239 -2.93 14.45 -2.74
N HIS A 240 -4.17 14.58 -2.29
CA HIS A 240 -5.21 13.59 -2.55
C HIS A 240 -5.82 13.86 -3.91
N VAL A 241 -6.00 12.82 -4.70
CA VAL A 241 -6.71 12.85 -5.98
C VAL A 241 -7.88 11.87 -5.88
N ASP A 242 -9.09 12.42 -5.95
CA ASP A 242 -10.33 11.64 -5.84
C ASP A 242 -10.63 10.83 -7.11
N VAL A 243 -11.73 10.07 -7.08
CA VAL A 243 -12.18 9.21 -8.19
C VAL A 243 -12.51 9.98 -9.48
N ASP A 244 -12.82 11.27 -9.36
CA ASP A 244 -13.13 12.16 -10.49
C ASP A 244 -11.86 12.86 -11.02
N GLY A 245 -10.73 12.68 -10.35
CA GLY A 245 -9.45 13.25 -10.73
C GLY A 245 -9.22 14.66 -10.20
N ASN A 246 -9.97 15.10 -9.19
CA ASN A 246 -9.76 16.41 -8.57
C ASN A 246 -8.68 16.31 -7.49
N ALA A 247 -7.74 17.26 -7.51
CA ALA A 247 -6.64 17.28 -6.55
C ALA A 247 -6.89 18.25 -5.39
N LYS A 248 -6.51 17.82 -4.17
CA LYS A 248 -6.55 18.62 -2.93
C LYS A 248 -5.22 18.49 -2.19
N LEU A 249 -4.65 19.59 -1.71
CA LEU A 249 -3.50 19.55 -0.80
C LEU A 249 -3.98 19.02 0.56
N ILE A 250 -3.45 17.88 1.01
CA ILE A 250 -3.83 17.26 2.28
C ILE A 250 -2.73 17.34 3.34
N TRP A 251 -1.48 17.56 2.93
CA TRP A 251 -0.35 17.77 3.83
C TRP A 251 0.81 18.54 3.15
N PRO A 252 1.52 19.46 3.84
CA PRO A 252 1.21 19.97 5.16
C PRO A 252 -0.15 20.68 5.15
N ASN A 253 -0.78 20.76 6.31
CA ASN A 253 -2.08 21.37 6.48
C ASN A 253 -2.10 22.22 7.76
N ARG A 254 -3.21 22.88 8.05
CA ARG A 254 -3.36 23.74 9.24
C ARG A 254 -3.27 22.98 10.57
N PHE A 255 -3.40 21.66 10.54
CA PHE A 255 -3.42 20.78 11.71
C PHE A 255 -2.07 20.09 11.97
N GLY A 256 -1.18 20.03 10.97
CA GLY A 256 0.11 19.35 11.11
C GLY A 256 1.04 19.52 9.90
N GLY A 257 2.33 19.21 10.12
CA GLY A 257 3.36 19.23 9.08
C GLY A 257 4.08 20.56 8.87
N GLY A 258 3.54 21.69 9.36
CA GLY A 258 4.21 22.99 9.31
C GLY A 258 4.62 23.39 7.89
N SER A 259 5.92 23.55 7.64
CA SER A 259 6.45 23.85 6.30
C SER A 259 6.53 22.63 5.36
N GLY A 260 6.21 21.43 5.85
CA GLY A 260 6.39 20.17 5.13
C GLY A 260 7.83 19.67 5.12
N ALA A 261 8.70 20.14 6.03
CA ALA A 261 10.11 19.78 6.06
C ALA A 261 10.34 18.35 6.59
N LEU A 262 11.06 17.53 5.84
CA LEU A 262 11.48 16.17 6.18
C LEU A 262 13.01 16.09 6.24
N ARG A 263 13.49 15.22 7.13
CA ARG A 263 14.91 14.85 7.23
C ARG A 263 15.21 13.64 6.36
N ALA A 264 16.39 13.63 5.76
CA ALA A 264 16.91 12.51 4.98
C ALA A 264 16.87 11.20 5.79
N GLY A 265 16.43 10.11 5.16
CA GLY A 265 16.42 8.76 5.73
C GLY A 265 15.44 8.56 6.88
N THR A 266 14.60 9.56 7.21
CA THR A 266 13.59 9.42 8.27
C THR A 266 12.23 9.17 7.64
N ALA A 267 11.65 8.01 7.97
CA ALA A 267 10.27 7.72 7.63
C ALA A 267 9.32 8.55 8.50
N VAL A 268 8.41 9.28 7.87
CA VAL A 268 7.33 10.00 8.56
C VAL A 268 5.99 9.32 8.30
N THR A 269 5.15 9.31 9.32
CA THR A 269 3.77 8.79 9.26
C THR A 269 2.82 9.97 9.29
N ILE A 270 1.83 10.01 8.39
CA ILE A 270 0.93 11.14 8.19
C ILE A 270 -0.52 10.61 8.13
N PRO A 271 -1.39 10.97 9.07
CA PRO A 271 -1.11 11.73 10.29
C PRO A 271 -0.14 10.98 11.22
N ALA A 272 0.67 11.73 11.99
CA ALA A 272 1.54 11.15 13.00
C ALA A 272 0.74 10.74 14.25
N PRO A 273 1.21 9.77 15.05
CA PRO A 273 0.58 9.45 16.33
C PRO A 273 0.46 10.69 17.22
N GLY A 274 -0.77 11.06 17.57
CA GLY A 274 -1.07 12.24 18.39
C GLY A 274 -1.38 13.53 17.61
N ASP A 275 -1.31 13.50 16.28
CA ASP A 275 -1.80 14.61 15.46
C ASP A 275 -3.31 14.82 15.68
N PRO A 276 -3.82 16.07 15.60
CA PRO A 276 -5.22 16.39 15.87
C PRO A 276 -6.15 16.11 14.68
N PHE A 277 -5.72 15.31 13.70
CA PHE A 277 -6.50 15.00 12.50
C PHE A 277 -6.30 13.54 12.06
N ASP A 278 -7.31 13.00 11.37
CA ASP A 278 -7.29 11.68 10.73
C ASP A 278 -7.74 11.82 9.26
N PHE A 279 -7.20 11.01 8.35
CA PHE A 279 -7.79 10.84 7.02
C PHE A 279 -8.86 9.75 7.08
N LEU A 280 -10.13 10.15 7.05
CA LEU A 280 -11.27 9.23 7.05
C LEU A 280 -11.74 8.97 5.62
N LEU A 281 -11.79 7.70 5.22
CA LEU A 281 -12.21 7.32 3.87
C LEU A 281 -13.72 7.15 3.78
N GLY A 282 -14.29 7.60 2.67
CA GLY A 282 -15.73 7.60 2.45
C GLY A 282 -16.09 7.78 0.97
N PRO A 283 -17.37 8.00 0.64
CA PRO A 283 -17.80 8.20 -0.73
C PRO A 283 -17.20 9.47 -1.38
N PRO A 284 -17.03 9.49 -2.71
CA PRO A 284 -17.41 8.44 -3.66
C PRO A 284 -16.47 7.22 -3.65
N TYR A 285 -17.05 6.02 -3.80
CA TYR A 285 -16.28 4.77 -3.77
C TYR A 285 -15.57 4.51 -5.10
N GLY A 286 -14.32 4.06 -5.03
CA GLY A 286 -13.49 3.84 -6.20
C GLY A 286 -12.00 3.93 -5.89
N THR A 287 -11.19 3.90 -6.93
CA THR A 287 -9.74 4.06 -6.82
C THR A 287 -9.39 5.54 -6.73
N GLU A 288 -8.60 5.88 -5.73
CA GLU A 288 -8.07 7.22 -5.47
C GLU A 288 -6.54 7.17 -5.30
N PHE A 289 -5.92 8.34 -5.26
CA PHE A 289 -4.46 8.44 -5.24
C PHE A 289 -3.97 9.45 -4.21
N ILE A 290 -2.83 9.13 -3.60
CA ILE A 290 -1.97 10.11 -2.93
C ILE A 290 -0.77 10.37 -3.83
N LYS A 291 -0.56 11.62 -4.23
CA LYS A 291 0.62 12.07 -4.95
C LYS A 291 1.54 12.83 -3.98
N ALA A 292 2.76 12.34 -3.84
CA ALA A 292 3.83 13.05 -3.15
C ALA A 292 4.64 13.86 -4.15
N VAL A 293 4.93 15.10 -3.79
CA VAL A 293 5.85 16.00 -4.48
C VAL A 293 6.86 16.51 -3.47
N ALA A 294 8.15 16.24 -3.69
CA ALA A 294 9.24 16.64 -2.81
C ALA A 294 10.19 17.61 -3.51
N SER A 295 10.73 18.58 -2.77
CA SER A 295 11.77 19.48 -3.27
C SER A 295 12.84 19.76 -2.23
N THR A 296 14.11 19.87 -2.64
CA THR A 296 15.22 20.26 -1.74
C THR A 296 15.18 21.74 -1.34
N VAL A 297 14.24 22.52 -1.88
CA VAL A 297 13.98 23.91 -1.48
C VAL A 297 12.49 24.07 -1.13
N PRO A 298 12.11 25.05 -0.30
CA PRO A 298 10.71 25.32 -0.02
C PRO A 298 9.92 25.62 -1.30
N PHE A 299 8.68 25.14 -1.37
CA PHE A 299 7.75 25.53 -2.43
C PHE A 299 7.41 27.02 -2.32
N ALA A 300 7.36 27.70 -3.47
CA ALA A 300 7.04 29.13 -3.53
C ALA A 300 5.56 29.39 -3.23
N ASP A 301 4.68 28.49 -3.68
CA ASP A 301 3.24 28.64 -3.58
C ASP A 301 2.67 28.05 -2.29
N ARG A 302 1.70 28.77 -1.74
CA ARG A 302 0.91 28.38 -0.57
C ARG A 302 -0.53 28.13 -1.02
N GLU A 303 -0.86 26.91 -1.40
CA GLU A 303 -2.24 26.53 -1.65
C GLU A 303 -2.99 26.37 -0.32
N ALA A 304 -4.31 26.58 -0.35
CA ALA A 304 -5.16 26.26 0.79
C ALA A 304 -5.31 24.74 0.93
N ASP A 305 -5.21 24.23 2.16
CA ASP A 305 -5.40 22.82 2.47
C ASP A 305 -6.88 22.41 2.33
N PHE A 306 -7.11 21.18 1.88
CA PHE A 306 -8.41 20.53 1.67
C PHE A 306 -9.35 21.25 0.69
N GLN A 307 -8.88 22.29 0.00
CA GLN A 307 -9.60 22.95 -1.08
C GLN A 307 -9.32 22.22 -2.40
N GLU A 308 -10.37 22.07 -3.20
CA GLU A 308 -10.20 21.58 -4.57
C GLU A 308 -9.40 22.60 -5.36
N LEU A 309 -8.30 22.15 -5.95
CA LEU A 309 -7.41 23.05 -6.67
C LEU A 309 -8.03 23.49 -8.02
N GLY A 310 -9.06 22.79 -8.51
CA GLY A 310 -9.75 23.06 -9.77
C GLY A 310 -8.91 22.71 -11.00
N GLY A 311 -9.57 22.24 -12.05
CA GLY A 311 -8.92 21.68 -13.24
C GLY A 311 -8.47 20.22 -13.02
N ASP A 312 -7.82 19.62 -14.02
CA ASP A 312 -7.32 18.26 -13.90
C ASP A 312 -6.20 18.16 -12.83
N ALA A 313 -6.11 17.03 -12.13
CA ALA A 313 -5.11 16.82 -11.08
C ALA A 313 -3.68 17.12 -11.52
N ARG A 314 -3.32 16.84 -12.78
CA ARG A 314 -1.96 17.07 -13.28
C ARG A 314 -1.65 18.56 -13.35
N GLY A 315 -2.53 19.36 -13.95
CA GLY A 315 -2.40 20.81 -13.95
C GLY A 315 -2.44 21.39 -12.54
N ALA A 316 -3.29 20.83 -11.68
CA ALA A 316 -3.42 21.32 -10.31
C ALA A 316 -2.16 21.12 -9.47
N ILE A 317 -1.56 19.94 -9.51
CA ILE A 317 -0.37 19.59 -8.71
C ILE A 317 0.89 20.29 -9.22
N THR A 318 0.99 20.51 -10.54
CA THR A 318 2.14 21.24 -11.11
C THR A 318 2.15 22.73 -10.82
N ARG A 319 1.03 23.35 -10.39
CA ARG A 319 1.01 24.78 -10.04
C ARG A 319 1.97 25.16 -8.93
N GLY A 320 2.15 24.29 -7.94
CA GLY A 320 3.12 24.48 -6.86
C GLY A 320 4.57 24.12 -7.25
N LEU A 321 4.81 23.70 -8.49
CA LEU A 321 6.11 23.29 -9.01
C LEU A 321 6.70 24.36 -9.92
N SER A 322 7.63 25.16 -9.41
CA SER A 322 8.42 26.06 -10.25
C SER A 322 9.59 25.31 -10.90
N LEU A 323 9.60 25.20 -12.23
CA LEU A 323 10.75 24.70 -13.00
C LEU A 323 11.84 25.78 -13.08
N GLY A 324 13.03 25.50 -12.57
CA GLY A 324 14.20 26.35 -12.76
C GLY A 324 14.78 26.16 -14.17
N VAL A 325 14.30 26.92 -15.15
CA VAL A 325 14.87 26.90 -16.52
C VAL A 325 15.96 27.97 -16.67
N ARG A 326 17.12 27.60 -17.25
CA ARG A 326 18.16 28.57 -17.66
C ARG A 326 17.69 29.33 -18.92
N GLY A 327 17.56 30.65 -18.77
CA GLY A 327 17.86 31.67 -19.80
C GLY A 327 16.99 31.72 -21.07
N SER A 328 16.01 32.61 -21.08
CA SER A 328 15.88 33.61 -22.16
C SER A 328 15.20 34.86 -21.58
N GLY A 329 15.82 36.02 -21.85
CA GLY A 329 15.63 37.24 -21.06
C GLY A 329 14.34 38.00 -21.31
N ALA A 330 13.83 38.64 -20.25
CA ALA A 330 13.17 39.94 -20.29
C ALA A 330 13.22 40.56 -18.89
N GLN A 331 13.62 41.84 -18.83
CA GLN A 331 13.84 42.65 -17.65
C GLN A 331 12.61 42.84 -16.76
N ALA A 332 12.83 42.88 -15.44
CA ALA A 332 12.21 43.89 -14.56
C ALA A 332 13.01 44.10 -13.26
N VAL A 333 13.84 45.14 -13.29
CA VAL A 333 14.13 46.16 -12.26
C VAL A 333 14.43 45.76 -10.80
N ALA A 334 15.73 45.82 -10.51
CA ALA A 334 16.41 46.36 -9.33
C ALA A 334 15.62 46.74 -8.06
N GLY A 335 16.00 46.09 -6.96
CA GLY A 335 16.15 46.67 -5.62
C GLY A 335 17.29 45.92 -4.93
N GLN A 336 18.43 46.59 -4.76
CA GLN A 336 19.65 46.05 -4.15
C GLN A 336 19.53 46.04 -2.63
N ASP A 337 19.93 44.93 -2.00
CA ASP A 337 20.80 44.94 -0.82
C ASP A 337 21.60 43.62 -0.79
N GLU A 338 22.90 43.76 -0.55
CA GLU A 338 23.95 42.77 -0.79
C GLU A 338 24.16 41.77 0.35
N ALA A 339 24.90 40.71 -0.01
CA ALA A 339 25.70 39.79 0.82
C ALA A 339 25.04 38.50 1.34
N GLN A 340 25.17 37.42 0.56
CA GLN A 340 26.21 36.41 0.84
C GLN A 340 26.34 35.39 -0.30
N ALA A 341 27.60 35.07 -0.61
CA ALA A 341 27.99 34.08 -1.60
C ALA A 341 27.44 32.69 -1.25
N GLY A 342 26.56 32.18 -2.10
CA GLY A 342 26.15 30.79 -2.12
C GLY A 342 25.57 30.50 -3.50
N GLY A 343 26.21 29.62 -4.28
CA GLY A 343 25.66 29.21 -5.56
C GLY A 343 24.22 28.74 -5.35
N ARG A 344 23.26 29.40 -6.00
CA ARG A 344 21.83 29.10 -5.85
C ARG A 344 21.63 27.61 -6.15
N ALA A 345 21.39 26.82 -5.10
CA ALA A 345 21.18 25.39 -5.23
C ALA A 345 20.00 25.19 -6.19
N VAL A 346 20.25 24.53 -7.32
CA VAL A 346 19.20 24.20 -8.27
C VAL A 346 18.22 23.29 -7.53
N PRO A 347 16.93 23.65 -7.47
CA PRO A 347 15.95 22.83 -6.77
C PRO A 347 15.90 21.44 -7.39
N ARG A 348 16.17 20.41 -6.59
CA ARG A 348 15.94 19.02 -7.01
C ARG A 348 14.55 18.63 -6.58
N GLN A 349 13.82 17.96 -7.46
CA GLN A 349 12.45 17.55 -7.24
C GLN A 349 12.30 16.06 -7.46
N ALA A 350 11.39 15.46 -6.72
CA ALA A 350 11.06 14.05 -6.81
C ALA A 350 9.58 13.86 -6.56
N GLU A 351 9.05 12.76 -7.08
CA GLU A 351 7.64 12.42 -6.95
C GLU A 351 7.46 10.95 -6.65
N ALA A 352 6.39 10.64 -5.93
CA ALA A 352 5.90 9.28 -5.76
C ALA A 352 4.37 9.26 -5.80
N LEU A 353 3.82 8.12 -6.17
CA LEU A 353 2.38 7.92 -6.29
C LEU A 353 2.00 6.67 -5.49
N ALA A 354 1.01 6.79 -4.62
CA ALA A 354 0.37 5.68 -3.97
C ALA A 354 -1.09 5.64 -4.40
N SER A 355 -1.59 4.46 -4.73
CA SER A 355 -3.00 4.23 -5.03
C SER A 355 -3.67 3.46 -3.89
N TYR A 356 -4.97 3.69 -3.72
CA TYR A 356 -5.82 2.89 -2.85
C TYR A 356 -7.24 2.85 -3.41
N VAL A 357 -8.06 1.91 -2.95
CA VAL A 357 -9.47 1.77 -3.34
C VAL A 357 -10.37 1.84 -2.13
N ILE A 358 -11.43 2.65 -2.21
CA ILE A 358 -12.48 2.71 -1.20
C ILE A 358 -13.65 1.85 -1.67
N LEU A 359 -14.05 0.90 -0.82
CA LEU A 359 -15.13 -0.03 -1.03
C LEU A 359 -16.37 0.47 -0.30
N GLY A 360 -17.50 0.42 -1.01
CA GLY A 360 -18.81 0.55 -0.40
C GLY A 360 -19.12 -0.61 0.54
N LYS A 361 -20.23 -0.46 1.29
CA LYS A 361 -20.72 -1.50 2.20
C LYS A 361 -21.26 -2.73 1.47
#